data_AF-A0A5J4SEE2-F1
#
_entry.id   AF-A0A5J4SEE2-F1
#
_cell.length_a   1.000
_cell.length_b   1.000
_cell.length_c   1.000
_cell.angle_alpha   90.00
_cell.angle_beta   90.00
_cell.angle_gamma   90.00
#
_symmetry.space_group_name_H-M   'P 1'
#
loop_
_entity.id
_entity.type
_entity.pdbx_description
1 polymer ?
#
loop_
_entity_poly.entity_id
_entity_poly.type
_entity_poly.pdbx_seq_one_letter_code
_entity_poly.pdbx_strand_id
1 'polypeptide(L)'
;MPIYNVNTKIKKIYKGTELIKKGYAGSNLVYTSETPESTIFFDLTSSNPANITGDVNAGAIANILSKAGRCLCKKTDNGKVTICRLKNDDGTKYYDNSAATLTGTQGDVMVYLPEFWYKNVKNGNVLEMAFSEIAKEGYVHVSASLVGAYKSYKSSSKLYSRSGVIPTTYDGQPNFISYAQARGTGYNIIDYYQHCMIALLFYAKYGTRNSQAVLGIGNANTSTNMGGTNSLGNRDTQNATTGWVNFLGIEGVYGVYYECMNGVIINNRVWTISGVDGISTRTVTAGSSDGWIKNIAAENGSYFDMIPIAVGGSETTYYTDYYTQSSANTVSWRSGSSNLTNDGISYIHAYYVPEQSLINMTSRLSFRGEITEETNVTTFKALPVL
;
A
#
# COMPACT_ATOMS: atom_id res chain seq x y z
N MET A 1 9.91 -45.94 -39.34
CA MET A 1 10.72 -45.86 -38.09
C MET A 1 12.14 -45.50 -38.52
N PRO A 2 12.77 -44.42 -38.02
CA PRO A 2 13.08 -44.24 -36.59
C PRO A 2 12.68 -42.84 -36.02
N ILE A 3 12.17 -42.81 -34.79
CA ILE A 3 12.81 -42.40 -33.52
C ILE A 3 12.66 -40.89 -33.24
N TYR A 4 11.73 -40.61 -32.33
CA TYR A 4 11.61 -39.37 -31.55
C TYR A 4 12.93 -39.05 -30.86
N ASN A 5 13.33 -37.77 -30.89
CA ASN A 5 14.22 -37.22 -29.87
C ASN A 5 13.62 -35.91 -29.36
N VAL A 6 13.03 -35.99 -28.17
CA VAL A 6 12.48 -34.86 -27.42
C VAL A 6 13.67 -34.21 -26.72
N ASN A 7 14.03 -33.00 -27.15
CA ASN A 7 14.93 -32.12 -26.38
C ASN A 7 14.24 -30.79 -26.14
N THR A 8 13.48 -30.76 -25.05
CA THR A 8 12.89 -29.58 -24.44
C THR A 8 14.01 -28.65 -23.97
N LYS A 9 14.38 -27.66 -24.78
CA LYS A 9 15.21 -26.54 -24.31
C LYS A 9 14.34 -25.62 -23.46
N ILE A 10 14.42 -25.81 -22.16
CA ILE A 10 13.98 -24.84 -21.15
C ILE A 10 14.71 -23.53 -21.43
N LYS A 11 13.99 -22.52 -21.95
CA LYS A 11 14.51 -21.15 -22.05
C LYS A 11 14.65 -20.61 -20.62
N LYS A 12 15.89 -20.43 -20.18
CA LYS A 12 16.23 -19.65 -18.98
C LYS A 12 15.66 -18.24 -19.12
N ILE A 13 14.76 -17.86 -18.23
CA ILE A 13 14.36 -16.46 -18.02
C ILE A 13 15.48 -15.82 -17.17
N TYR A 14 16.08 -14.76 -17.69
CA TYR A 14 17.22 -14.08 -17.05
C TYR A 14 16.75 -13.27 -15.83
N LYS A 15 17.51 -13.38 -14.73
CA LYS A 15 17.31 -12.66 -13.45
C LYS A 15 17.84 -11.22 -13.57
N GLY A 16 17.11 -10.28 -12.97
CA GLY A 16 17.38 -8.84 -12.99
C GLY A 16 18.64 -8.39 -12.26
N THR A 17 19.81 -8.58 -12.88
CA THR A 17 21.10 -8.03 -12.40
C THR A 17 21.98 -7.50 -13.54
N GLU A 18 21.39 -6.77 -14.50
CA GLU A 18 22.14 -5.96 -15.49
C GLU A 18 21.53 -4.56 -15.71
N LEU A 19 21.15 -3.86 -14.63
CA LEU A 19 20.71 -2.46 -14.68
C LEU A 19 21.80 -1.45 -14.25
N ILE A 20 23.08 -1.79 -14.39
CA ILE A 20 24.18 -0.83 -14.27
C ILE A 20 25.19 -1.06 -15.40
N LYS A 21 24.78 -0.69 -16.61
CA LYS A 21 25.65 -0.24 -17.71
C LYS A 21 24.75 0.15 -18.88
N LYS A 22 24.16 1.34 -18.81
CA LYS A 22 23.83 2.20 -19.96
C LYS A 22 23.15 3.46 -19.44
N GLY A 23 23.79 4.60 -19.75
CA GLY A 23 23.22 5.92 -19.51
C GLY A 23 21.85 6.01 -20.19
N TYR A 24 20.87 6.50 -19.46
CA TYR A 24 19.55 6.81 -19.97
C TYR A 24 19.65 8.04 -20.90
N ALA A 25 19.82 7.75 -22.18
CA ALA A 25 19.45 8.63 -23.29
C ALA A 25 18.75 7.75 -24.32
N GLY A 26 17.47 8.04 -24.56
CA GLY A 26 16.54 7.46 -25.55
C GLY A 26 16.86 6.08 -26.16
N SER A 27 16.05 5.05 -25.86
CA SER A 27 15.74 3.99 -26.84
C SER A 27 14.65 3.02 -26.35
N ASN A 28 13.59 2.95 -27.17
CA ASN A 28 12.70 1.83 -27.46
C ASN A 28 12.36 0.84 -26.34
N LEU A 29 11.31 1.17 -25.57
CA LEU A 29 10.49 0.17 -24.90
C LEU A 29 9.85 -0.73 -25.98
N VAL A 30 10.13 -2.03 -25.95
CA VAL A 30 9.48 -3.02 -26.83
C VAL A 30 8.12 -3.36 -26.21
N TYR A 31 7.04 -2.80 -26.76
CA TYR A 31 5.67 -3.14 -26.38
C TYR A 31 5.29 -4.50 -27.00
N THR A 32 5.18 -5.55 -26.19
CA THR A 32 4.69 -6.85 -26.67
C THR A 32 3.17 -6.92 -26.59
N SER A 33 2.51 -7.28 -27.68
CA SER A 33 1.05 -7.27 -27.86
C SER A 33 0.30 -8.51 -27.34
N GLU A 34 0.84 -9.29 -26.39
CA GLU A 34 0.26 -10.60 -26.01
C GLU A 34 0.25 -10.92 -24.50
N THR A 35 0.02 -9.93 -23.63
CA THR A 35 -0.27 -10.20 -22.20
C THR A 35 -1.58 -9.55 -21.78
N PRO A 36 -2.43 -10.26 -21.01
CA PRO A 36 -3.76 -9.79 -20.66
C PRO A 36 -3.68 -8.48 -19.89
N GLU A 37 -4.35 -7.46 -20.43
CA GLU A 37 -4.78 -6.29 -19.68
C GLU A 37 -5.98 -6.69 -18.83
N SER A 38 -6.17 -6.03 -17.71
CA SER A 38 -7.42 -6.13 -16.96
C SER A 38 -7.91 -4.74 -16.62
N THR A 39 -9.20 -4.50 -16.83
CA THR A 39 -9.79 -3.19 -16.66
C THR A 39 -11.01 -3.26 -15.76
N ILE A 40 -11.07 -2.34 -14.80
CA ILE A 40 -12.25 -2.11 -13.97
C ILE A 40 -12.86 -0.75 -14.27
N PHE A 41 -14.17 -0.67 -14.11
CA PHE A 41 -14.98 0.49 -14.47
C PHE A 41 -15.75 0.97 -13.25
N PHE A 42 -15.50 2.21 -12.85
CA PHE A 42 -16.21 2.89 -11.78
C PHE A 42 -17.35 3.69 -12.40
N ASP A 43 -18.60 3.34 -12.09
CA ASP A 43 -19.73 4.21 -12.41
C ASP A 43 -19.72 5.44 -11.48
N LEU A 44 -19.52 6.63 -12.04
CA LEU A 44 -19.47 7.88 -11.28
C LEU A 44 -20.87 8.51 -11.07
N THR A 45 -21.91 7.97 -11.71
CA THR A 45 -23.30 8.42 -11.52
C THR A 45 -23.97 7.74 -10.33
N SER A 46 -23.54 6.51 -10.03
CA SER A 46 -24.11 5.73 -8.94
C SER A 46 -23.56 6.16 -7.58
N SER A 47 -24.47 6.47 -6.66
CA SER A 47 -24.15 6.68 -5.26
C SER A 47 -23.89 5.37 -4.50
N ASN A 48 -24.29 4.21 -5.05
CA ASN A 48 -24.00 2.92 -4.42
C ASN A 48 -22.49 2.62 -4.53
N PRO A 49 -21.77 2.36 -3.42
CA PRO A 49 -20.33 2.10 -3.45
C PRO A 49 -19.95 0.79 -4.16
N ALA A 50 -20.86 -0.18 -4.26
CA ALA A 50 -20.67 -1.43 -4.99
C ALA A 50 -20.97 -1.24 -6.48
N ASN A 51 -20.22 -0.35 -7.14
CA ASN A 51 -20.45 0.09 -8.51
C ASN A 51 -19.20 -0.05 -9.41
N ILE A 52 -18.24 -0.88 -8.99
CA ILE A 52 -17.05 -1.16 -9.77
C ILE A 52 -17.22 -2.53 -10.44
N THR A 53 -17.11 -2.55 -11.76
CA THR A 53 -17.33 -3.74 -12.60
C THR A 53 -16.12 -4.01 -13.51
N GLY A 54 -16.19 -5.03 -14.36
CA GLY A 54 -15.09 -5.45 -15.23
C GLY A 54 -14.30 -6.60 -14.61
N ASP A 55 -12.98 -6.57 -14.76
CA ASP A 55 -12.07 -7.66 -14.35
C ASP A 55 -11.75 -7.66 -12.84
N VAL A 56 -12.75 -7.39 -12.00
CA VAL A 56 -12.60 -7.36 -10.54
C VAL A 56 -12.02 -8.68 -10.04
N ASN A 57 -10.84 -8.61 -9.43
CA ASN A 57 -10.05 -9.77 -8.98
C ASN A 57 -9.90 -10.87 -10.04
N ALA A 58 -9.73 -10.49 -11.30
CA ALA A 58 -9.52 -11.39 -12.43
C ALA A 58 -8.28 -11.00 -13.25
N GLY A 59 -7.83 -11.88 -14.15
CA GLY A 59 -6.74 -11.60 -15.09
C GLY A 59 -5.47 -11.03 -14.44
N ALA A 60 -4.94 -9.95 -15.01
CA ALA A 60 -3.76 -9.26 -14.50
C ALA A 60 -3.96 -8.72 -13.08
N ILE A 61 -5.18 -8.30 -12.71
CA ILE A 61 -5.48 -7.81 -11.36
C ILE A 61 -5.28 -8.95 -10.34
N ALA A 62 -5.83 -10.13 -10.60
CA ALA A 62 -5.64 -11.29 -9.73
C ALA A 62 -4.16 -11.67 -9.57
N ASN A 63 -3.40 -11.64 -10.69
CA ASN A 63 -1.97 -11.94 -10.68
C ASN A 63 -1.17 -10.91 -9.85
N ILE A 64 -1.46 -9.61 -10.01
CA ILE A 64 -0.85 -8.54 -9.20
C ILE A 64 -1.18 -8.75 -7.72
N LEU A 65 -2.47 -8.94 -7.38
CA LEU A 65 -2.91 -9.17 -6.00
C LEU A 65 -2.25 -10.40 -5.37
N SER A 66 -2.01 -11.46 -6.13
CA SER A 66 -1.36 -12.69 -5.64
C SER A 66 0.09 -12.51 -5.19
N LYS A 67 0.77 -11.47 -5.69
CA LYS A 67 2.15 -11.12 -5.33
C LYS A 67 2.22 -10.31 -4.03
N ALA A 68 1.11 -9.67 -3.64
CA ALA A 68 1.05 -8.90 -2.40
C ALA A 68 1.00 -9.83 -1.19
N GLY A 69 1.68 -9.45 -0.10
CA GLY A 69 1.58 -10.23 1.13
C GLY A 69 2.76 -10.06 2.09
N ARG A 70 2.60 -10.65 3.27
CA ARG A 70 3.55 -10.56 4.38
C ARG A 70 4.88 -11.26 4.06
N CYS A 71 5.94 -10.65 4.55
CA CYS A 71 7.29 -11.15 4.50
C CYS A 71 8.05 -10.71 5.76
N LEU A 72 9.08 -11.47 6.11
CA LEU A 72 10.13 -10.95 7.00
C LEU A 72 11.17 -10.23 6.16
N CYS A 73 11.61 -9.08 6.63
CA CYS A 73 12.51 -8.17 5.93
C CYS A 73 13.73 -7.86 6.79
N LYS A 74 14.93 -8.01 6.20
CA LYS A 74 16.20 -7.64 6.82
C LYS A 74 16.93 -6.65 5.93
N LYS A 75 17.41 -5.56 6.53
CA LYS A 75 18.37 -4.68 5.86
C LYS A 75 19.64 -5.48 5.58
N THR A 76 20.10 -5.45 4.34
CA THR A 76 21.33 -6.15 3.92
C THR A 76 22.41 -5.18 3.47
N ASP A 77 22.04 -3.99 3.02
CA ASP A 77 22.94 -2.86 2.77
C ASP A 77 22.13 -1.53 2.81
N ASN A 78 22.79 -0.38 2.67
CA ASN A 78 22.11 0.89 2.48
C ASN A 78 21.30 0.89 1.18
N GLY A 79 20.00 1.18 1.26
CA GLY A 79 19.11 1.13 0.10
C GLY A 79 18.77 -0.29 -0.35
N LYS A 80 19.15 -1.34 0.40
CA LYS A 80 18.91 -2.74 0.04
C LYS A 80 18.35 -3.57 1.19
N VAL A 81 17.30 -4.33 0.89
CA VAL A 81 16.71 -5.29 1.81
C VAL A 81 16.60 -6.66 1.16
N THR A 82 16.70 -7.69 1.98
CA THR A 82 16.30 -9.05 1.60
C THR A 82 15.03 -9.41 2.34
N ILE A 83 14.06 -9.98 1.62
CA ILE A 83 12.79 -10.47 2.16
C ILE A 83 12.71 -11.98 2.04
N CYS A 84 11.95 -12.61 2.92
CA CYS A 84 11.49 -13.99 2.77
C CYS A 84 9.98 -14.05 3.05
N ARG A 85 9.24 -14.70 2.16
CA ARG A 85 7.77 -14.75 2.22
C ARG A 85 7.28 -15.53 3.45
N LEU A 86 6.24 -14.99 4.08
CA LEU A 86 5.45 -15.70 5.08
C LEU A 86 4.31 -16.45 4.39
N LYS A 87 3.76 -17.47 5.05
CA LYS A 87 2.69 -18.30 4.49
C LYS A 87 1.41 -17.47 4.32
N ASN A 88 0.75 -17.64 3.18
CA ASN A 88 -0.43 -16.84 2.81
C ASN A 88 -1.60 -16.96 3.78
N ASP A 89 -1.74 -18.10 4.44
CA ASP A 89 -2.87 -18.48 5.27
C ASP A 89 -2.47 -18.63 6.76
N ASP A 90 -1.22 -18.30 7.11
CA ASP A 90 -0.68 -18.33 8.48
C ASP A 90 0.65 -17.56 8.56
N GLY A 91 0.61 -16.29 8.96
CA GLY A 91 1.80 -15.45 9.06
C GLY A 91 2.80 -15.89 10.14
N THR A 92 2.44 -16.83 11.02
CA THR A 92 3.37 -17.40 12.02
C THR A 92 4.36 -18.41 11.42
N LYS A 93 4.26 -18.66 10.11
CA LYS A 93 5.13 -19.57 9.37
C LYS A 93 5.71 -18.89 8.14
N TYR A 94 6.90 -19.32 7.75
CA TYR A 94 7.42 -19.08 6.41
C TYR A 94 6.62 -19.86 5.38
N TYR A 95 6.78 -19.51 4.11
CA TYR A 95 6.10 -20.16 3.00
C TYR A 95 6.37 -21.68 2.93
N ASP A 96 7.49 -22.17 3.48
CA ASP A 96 7.87 -23.60 3.54
C ASP A 96 7.26 -24.36 4.74
N ASN A 97 6.36 -23.72 5.51
CA ASN A 97 5.75 -24.17 6.76
C ASN A 97 6.66 -24.17 8.00
N SER A 98 7.94 -23.79 7.88
CA SER A 98 8.78 -23.63 9.06
C SER A 98 8.33 -22.43 9.91
N ALA A 99 8.55 -22.49 11.22
CA ALA A 99 8.14 -21.42 12.12
C ALA A 99 8.86 -20.09 11.84
N ALA A 100 8.13 -18.99 11.92
CA ALA A 100 8.60 -17.62 11.81
C ALA A 100 8.43 -16.87 13.14
N THR A 101 9.39 -15.99 13.45
CA THR A 101 9.34 -15.15 14.65
C THR A 101 9.08 -13.70 14.26
N LEU A 102 7.92 -13.18 14.66
CA LEU A 102 7.38 -11.89 14.22
C LEU A 102 7.70 -10.71 15.16
N THR A 103 8.44 -10.97 16.24
CA THR A 103 8.72 -10.01 17.32
C THR A 103 9.95 -9.12 17.05
N GLY A 104 10.53 -9.22 15.85
CA GLY A 104 11.71 -8.45 15.44
C GLY A 104 13.04 -9.22 15.44
N THR A 105 13.10 -10.40 16.07
CA THR A 105 14.34 -11.20 16.13
C THR A 105 14.74 -11.84 14.79
N GLN A 106 13.83 -11.85 13.81
CA GLN A 106 14.09 -12.31 12.44
C GLN A 106 13.95 -11.19 11.40
N GLY A 107 13.90 -9.93 11.83
CA GLY A 107 13.66 -8.76 10.98
C GLY A 107 12.29 -8.13 11.17
N ASP A 108 12.00 -7.10 10.39
CA ASP A 108 10.72 -6.43 10.37
C ASP A 108 9.68 -7.28 9.64
N VAL A 109 8.44 -7.28 10.13
CA VAL A 109 7.32 -7.89 9.40
C VAL A 109 6.74 -6.84 8.47
N MET A 110 6.92 -7.03 7.18
CA MET A 110 6.48 -6.10 6.14
C MET A 110 5.45 -6.78 5.23
N VAL A 111 4.71 -5.99 4.46
CA VAL A 111 3.89 -6.42 3.35
C VAL A 111 4.57 -5.94 2.08
N TYR A 112 4.84 -6.88 1.18
CA TYR A 112 5.30 -6.59 -0.16
C TYR A 112 4.13 -6.05 -0.97
N LEU A 113 4.30 -4.84 -1.50
CA LEU A 113 3.41 -4.21 -2.45
C LEU A 113 4.00 -4.43 -3.85
N PRO A 114 3.30 -5.10 -4.78
CA PRO A 114 3.86 -5.53 -6.05
C PRO A 114 4.14 -4.38 -7.02
N GLU A 115 5.10 -4.59 -7.91
CA GLU A 115 5.27 -3.77 -9.11
C GLU A 115 4.14 -4.05 -10.12
N PHE A 116 3.61 -2.99 -10.73
CA PHE A 116 2.66 -3.07 -11.82
C PHE A 116 2.57 -1.74 -12.58
N TRP A 117 1.78 -1.72 -13.64
CA TRP A 117 1.47 -0.53 -14.42
C TRP A 117 -0.05 -0.31 -14.43
N TYR A 118 -0.48 0.94 -14.35
CA TYR A 118 -1.89 1.27 -14.51
C TYR A 118 -2.11 2.43 -15.49
N LYS A 119 -3.31 2.51 -16.05
CA LYS A 119 -3.79 3.67 -16.80
C LYS A 119 -5.14 4.10 -16.26
N ASN A 120 -5.28 5.40 -16.02
CA ASN A 120 -6.48 6.02 -15.52
C ASN A 120 -7.09 6.93 -16.59
N VAL A 121 -8.34 6.67 -17.00
CA VAL A 121 -9.04 7.44 -18.03
C VAL A 121 -10.48 7.67 -17.62
N LYS A 122 -10.96 8.92 -17.69
CA LYS A 122 -12.39 9.21 -17.57
C LYS A 122 -13.04 9.28 -18.94
N ASN A 123 -14.02 8.41 -19.16
CA ASN A 123 -14.86 8.37 -20.35
C ASN A 123 -16.31 8.71 -19.96
N GLY A 124 -16.68 9.98 -20.12
CA GLY A 124 -17.98 10.49 -19.67
C GLY A 124 -18.12 10.38 -18.15
N ASN A 125 -19.07 9.54 -17.70
CA ASN A 125 -19.33 9.30 -16.27
C ASN A 125 -18.72 7.98 -15.77
N VAL A 126 -17.78 7.39 -16.51
CA VAL A 126 -17.08 6.18 -16.10
C VAL A 126 -15.60 6.51 -15.90
N LEU A 127 -15.04 6.10 -14.77
CA LEU A 127 -13.59 6.07 -14.57
C LEU A 127 -13.09 4.66 -14.89
N GLU A 128 -12.25 4.56 -15.90
CA GLU A 128 -11.62 3.32 -16.37
C GLU A 128 -10.23 3.20 -15.76
N MET A 129 -10.00 2.11 -15.03
CA MET A 129 -8.72 1.77 -14.44
C MET A 129 -8.21 0.47 -15.07
N ALA A 130 -7.25 0.60 -15.97
CA ALA A 130 -6.60 -0.53 -16.62
C ALA A 130 -5.30 -0.90 -15.90
N PHE A 131 -4.99 -2.20 -15.84
CA PHE A 131 -3.86 -2.78 -15.12
C PHE A 131 -3.04 -3.68 -16.05
N SER A 132 -1.73 -3.68 -15.83
CA SER A 132 -0.78 -4.51 -16.57
C SER A 132 0.36 -4.96 -15.65
N GLU A 133 0.78 -6.22 -15.84
CA GLU A 133 1.97 -6.78 -15.18
C GLU A 133 3.28 -6.40 -15.87
N ILE A 134 3.20 -5.81 -17.07
CA ILE A 134 4.34 -5.37 -17.86
C ILE A 134 4.19 -3.91 -18.29
N ALA A 135 5.31 -3.28 -18.62
CA ALA A 135 5.33 -1.91 -19.13
C ALA A 135 4.48 -1.76 -20.41
N LYS A 136 3.67 -0.70 -20.44
CA LYS A 136 2.81 -0.33 -21.57
C LYS A 136 2.86 1.17 -21.82
N GLU A 137 2.68 1.56 -23.07
CA GLU A 137 2.71 2.97 -23.46
C GLU A 137 1.55 3.74 -22.81
N GLY A 138 1.86 4.90 -22.23
CA GLY A 138 0.87 5.75 -21.55
C GLY A 138 0.38 5.20 -20.21
N TYR A 139 0.99 4.14 -19.68
CA TYR A 139 0.72 3.66 -18.33
C TYR A 139 1.68 4.29 -17.32
N VAL A 140 1.15 4.56 -16.13
CA VAL A 140 1.93 4.95 -14.96
C VAL A 140 2.57 3.69 -14.37
N HIS A 141 3.89 3.75 -14.12
CA HIS A 141 4.63 2.70 -13.44
C HIS A 141 4.50 2.85 -11.92
N VAL A 142 4.25 1.74 -11.23
CA VAL A 142 4.30 1.64 -9.77
C VAL A 142 5.38 0.64 -9.42
N SER A 143 6.47 1.09 -8.81
CA SER A 143 7.55 0.19 -8.39
C SER A 143 7.15 -0.65 -7.20
N ALA A 144 7.72 -1.86 -7.10
CA ALA A 144 7.58 -2.67 -5.90
C ALA A 144 8.10 -1.92 -4.67
N SER A 145 7.38 -2.05 -3.55
CA SER A 145 7.77 -1.40 -2.30
C SER A 145 7.33 -2.24 -1.10
N LEU A 146 7.77 -1.86 0.10
CA LEU A 146 7.33 -2.49 1.34
C LEU A 146 6.60 -1.48 2.23
N VAL A 147 5.55 -1.94 2.90
CA VAL A 147 4.91 -1.24 4.03
C VAL A 147 4.90 -2.16 5.24
N GLY A 148 5.01 -1.60 6.44
CA GLY A 148 4.93 -2.37 7.68
C GLY A 148 3.61 -3.13 7.72
N ALA A 149 3.67 -4.42 8.02
CA ALA A 149 2.46 -5.21 8.30
C ALA A 149 1.72 -4.66 9.52
N TYR A 150 2.45 -4.01 10.44
CA TYR A 150 1.93 -3.40 11.64
C TYR A 150 2.18 -1.88 11.65
N LYS A 151 1.40 -1.16 12.46
CA LYS A 151 1.65 0.25 12.78
C LYS A 151 2.98 0.37 13.55
N SER A 152 3.53 1.58 13.53
CA SER A 152 4.91 1.88 13.93
C SER A 152 5.28 1.40 15.33
N TYR A 153 6.48 0.86 15.50
CA TYR A 153 7.11 0.64 16.79
C TYR A 153 8.51 1.28 16.84
N LYS A 154 8.69 2.28 17.69
CA LYS A 154 9.97 2.96 17.92
C LYS A 154 10.76 2.24 19.00
N SER A 155 12.03 1.95 18.70
CA SER A 155 13.00 1.45 19.69
C SER A 155 14.37 2.05 19.39
N SER A 156 15.03 2.64 20.40
CA SER A 156 16.33 3.32 20.24
C SER A 156 16.38 4.30 19.06
N SER A 157 15.35 5.16 18.97
CA SER A 157 15.17 6.17 17.91
C SER A 157 15.12 5.62 16.48
N LYS A 158 14.80 4.34 16.32
CA LYS A 158 14.58 3.69 15.02
C LYS A 158 13.16 3.14 14.94
N LEU A 159 12.56 3.20 13.76
CA LEU A 159 11.20 2.71 13.50
C LEU A 159 11.23 1.26 12.99
N TYR A 160 10.31 0.44 13.50
CA TYR A 160 10.19 -0.98 13.19
C TYR A 160 8.72 -1.37 12.96
N SER A 161 8.52 -2.54 12.35
CA SER A 161 7.22 -3.20 12.24
C SER A 161 7.30 -4.57 12.90
N ARG A 162 6.68 -4.72 14.08
CA ARG A 162 6.80 -5.91 14.94
C ARG A 162 5.45 -6.33 15.50
N SER A 163 5.27 -7.64 15.68
CA SER A 163 4.14 -8.21 16.41
C SER A 163 4.37 -8.11 17.92
N GLY A 164 3.28 -8.08 18.69
CA GLY A 164 3.28 -8.16 20.16
C GLY A 164 3.56 -6.85 20.87
N VAL A 165 3.48 -5.71 20.16
CA VAL A 165 3.77 -4.38 20.68
C VAL A 165 2.62 -3.42 20.46
N ILE A 166 2.48 -2.43 21.33
CA ILE A 166 1.57 -1.29 21.14
C ILE A 166 2.24 -0.30 20.15
N PRO A 167 1.49 0.26 19.18
CA PRO A 167 2.04 1.28 18.29
C PRO A 167 2.62 2.48 19.05
N THR A 168 3.74 3.00 18.56
CA THR A 168 4.30 4.26 19.04
C THR A 168 3.44 5.42 18.60
N THR A 169 3.09 6.27 19.57
CA THR A 169 2.28 7.48 19.37
C THR A 169 2.95 8.67 20.05
N TYR A 170 2.28 9.81 20.15
CA TYR A 170 2.83 11.04 20.76
C TYR A 170 4.09 11.59 20.08
N ASP A 171 4.19 11.43 18.77
CA ASP A 171 5.26 12.01 17.96
C ASP A 171 4.64 12.66 16.70
N GLY A 172 5.26 13.74 16.21
CA GLY A 172 4.88 14.38 14.96
C GLY A 172 5.46 13.67 13.74
N GLN A 173 4.97 14.04 12.55
CA GLN A 173 5.43 13.46 11.28
C GLN A 173 6.97 13.58 11.10
N PRO A 174 7.64 14.72 11.39
CA PRO A 174 9.09 14.82 11.26
C PRO A 174 9.87 13.80 12.11
N ASN A 175 9.36 13.48 13.31
CA ASN A 175 9.97 12.50 14.19
C ASN A 175 9.82 11.08 13.62
N PHE A 176 8.62 10.71 13.17
CA PHE A 176 8.41 9.40 12.55
C PHE A 176 9.25 9.20 11.27
N ILE A 177 9.36 10.24 10.44
CA ILE A 177 10.27 10.24 9.28
C ILE A 177 11.71 10.01 9.75
N SER A 178 12.17 10.76 10.75
CA SER A 178 13.54 10.64 11.29
C SER A 178 13.82 9.24 11.85
N TYR A 179 12.88 8.65 12.59
CA TYR A 179 13.03 7.29 13.11
C TYR A 179 13.11 6.23 12.01
N ALA A 180 12.35 6.40 10.93
CA ALA A 180 12.43 5.50 9.79
C ALA A 180 13.75 5.67 9.04
N GLN A 181 14.16 6.90 8.74
CA GLN A 181 15.42 7.20 8.04
C GLN A 181 16.65 6.77 8.84
N ALA A 182 16.57 6.70 10.18
CA ALA A 182 17.61 6.13 11.03
C ALA A 182 17.87 4.63 10.77
N ARG A 183 16.99 3.93 10.03
CA ARG A 183 17.25 2.57 9.52
C ARG A 183 18.19 2.58 8.31
N GLY A 184 18.32 3.70 7.61
CA GLY A 184 19.20 3.92 6.46
C GLY A 184 18.43 4.24 5.18
N THR A 185 19.18 4.44 4.09
CA THR A 185 18.63 4.79 2.77
C THR A 185 17.51 3.84 2.35
N GLY A 186 16.43 4.41 1.83
CA GLY A 186 15.25 3.70 1.35
C GLY A 186 14.16 3.51 2.41
N TYR A 187 14.49 3.55 3.70
CA TYR A 187 13.48 3.49 4.75
C TYR A 187 12.81 4.85 4.97
N ASN A 188 11.50 4.81 5.12
CA ASN A 188 10.66 5.97 5.42
C ASN A 188 9.42 5.53 6.20
N ILE A 189 8.49 6.45 6.46
CA ILE A 189 7.12 6.08 6.77
C ILE A 189 6.32 5.83 5.50
N ILE A 190 5.16 5.18 5.61
CA ILE A 190 4.24 4.99 4.48
C ILE A 190 4.06 6.31 3.71
N ASP A 191 4.20 6.24 2.39
CA ASP A 191 4.03 7.41 1.53
C ASP A 191 2.65 7.49 0.89
N TYR A 192 2.34 8.66 0.35
CA TYR A 192 1.08 8.94 -0.32
C TYR A 192 0.79 8.00 -1.51
N TYR A 193 1.79 7.57 -2.28
CA TYR A 193 1.56 6.63 -3.39
C TYR A 193 1.24 5.22 -2.89
N GLN A 194 1.89 4.77 -1.81
CA GLN A 194 1.56 3.50 -1.16
C GLN A 194 0.12 3.51 -0.61
N HIS A 195 -0.34 4.64 -0.07
CA HIS A 195 -1.74 4.80 0.32
C HIS A 195 -2.69 4.70 -0.89
N CYS A 196 -2.42 5.43 -1.97
CA CYS A 196 -3.22 5.37 -3.19
C CYS A 196 -3.24 3.95 -3.78
N MET A 197 -2.11 3.25 -3.76
CA MET A 197 -1.98 1.86 -4.22
C MET A 197 -2.82 0.91 -3.36
N ILE A 198 -2.79 1.04 -2.02
CA ILE A 198 -3.62 0.22 -1.12
C ILE A 198 -5.10 0.41 -1.44
N ALA A 199 -5.53 1.65 -1.68
CA ALA A 199 -6.90 1.95 -2.09
C ALA A 199 -7.25 1.33 -3.45
N LEU A 200 -6.41 1.52 -4.45
CA LEU A 200 -6.63 0.98 -5.79
C LEU A 200 -6.71 -0.56 -5.78
N LEU A 201 -5.82 -1.23 -5.06
CA LEU A 201 -5.83 -2.69 -4.94
C LEU A 201 -7.09 -3.19 -4.22
N PHE A 202 -7.60 -2.46 -3.22
CA PHE A 202 -8.85 -2.82 -2.55
C PHE A 202 -10.03 -2.75 -3.52
N TYR A 203 -10.15 -1.65 -4.25
CA TYR A 203 -11.21 -1.45 -5.24
C TYR A 203 -11.15 -2.49 -6.36
N ALA A 204 -9.96 -2.77 -6.88
CA ALA A 204 -9.75 -3.78 -7.91
C ALA A 204 -10.02 -5.20 -7.42
N LYS A 205 -9.83 -5.47 -6.12
CA LYS A 205 -10.10 -6.79 -5.53
C LYS A 205 -11.58 -7.04 -5.26
N TYR A 206 -12.32 -6.03 -4.82
CA TYR A 206 -13.67 -6.24 -4.28
C TYR A 206 -14.80 -5.62 -5.11
N GLY A 207 -14.49 -4.77 -6.09
CA GLY A 207 -15.53 -4.16 -6.92
C GLY A 207 -16.43 -3.18 -6.14
N THR A 208 -15.97 -2.72 -4.98
CA THR A 208 -16.71 -1.80 -4.12
C THR A 208 -15.77 -0.78 -3.51
N ARG A 209 -16.30 0.42 -3.27
CA ARG A 209 -15.61 1.48 -2.53
C ARG A 209 -15.78 1.35 -1.01
N ASN A 210 -16.71 0.51 -0.54
CA ASN A 210 -17.02 0.35 0.87
C ASN A 210 -16.10 -0.69 1.54
N SER A 211 -15.00 -0.21 2.12
CA SER A 211 -14.04 -1.08 2.80
C SER A 211 -14.57 -1.74 4.07
N GLN A 212 -15.38 -1.05 4.86
CA GLN A 212 -15.93 -1.60 6.10
C GLN A 212 -16.96 -2.69 5.84
N ALA A 213 -17.77 -2.60 4.78
CA ALA A 213 -18.73 -3.65 4.43
C ALA A 213 -18.06 -4.99 4.07
N VAL A 214 -16.81 -4.94 3.58
CA VAL A 214 -16.04 -6.13 3.21
C VAL A 214 -15.22 -6.62 4.39
N LEU A 215 -14.37 -5.75 4.94
CA LEU A 215 -13.33 -6.12 5.89
C LEU A 215 -13.80 -6.02 7.35
N GLY A 216 -14.85 -5.22 7.61
CA GLY A 216 -15.40 -4.93 8.93
C GLY A 216 -14.82 -3.67 9.57
N ILE A 217 -15.48 -3.20 10.62
CA ILE A 217 -15.06 -2.02 11.39
C ILE A 217 -13.94 -2.32 12.39
N GLY A 218 -13.72 -3.60 12.72
CA GLY A 218 -12.81 -4.02 13.79
C GLY A 218 -13.32 -3.59 15.17
N ASN A 219 -12.48 -3.76 16.19
CA ASN A 219 -12.68 -3.16 17.52
C ASN A 219 -11.39 -3.16 18.35
N ALA A 220 -10.23 -3.03 17.69
CA ALA A 220 -8.98 -2.79 18.38
C ALA A 220 -8.99 -1.41 19.05
N ASN A 221 -8.17 -1.20 20.06
CA ASN A 221 -8.06 0.07 20.75
C ASN A 221 -6.59 0.43 21.01
N THR A 222 -6.36 1.58 21.65
CA THR A 222 -5.01 2.10 21.87
C THR A 222 -4.15 1.27 22.84
N SER A 223 -4.74 0.28 23.51
CA SER A 223 -4.07 -0.70 24.37
C SER A 223 -3.93 -2.08 23.71
N THR A 224 -4.42 -2.24 22.48
CA THR A 224 -4.36 -3.52 21.76
C THR A 224 -3.01 -3.67 21.10
N ASN A 225 -2.31 -4.77 21.41
CA ASN A 225 -1.05 -5.10 20.74
C ASN A 225 -1.28 -5.40 19.25
N MET A 226 -0.33 -4.99 18.41
CA MET A 226 -0.21 -5.50 17.05
C MET A 226 0.09 -7.00 17.07
N GLY A 227 -0.23 -7.71 15.98
CA GLY A 227 -0.11 -9.15 15.82
C GLY A 227 -1.43 -9.92 16.01
N GLY A 228 -2.57 -9.23 16.17
CA GLY A 228 -3.87 -9.86 16.37
C GLY A 228 -4.34 -10.71 15.17
N THR A 229 -3.78 -10.47 14.00
CA THR A 229 -4.11 -11.14 12.73
C THR A 229 -2.95 -11.97 12.20
N ASN A 230 -1.98 -12.34 13.05
CA ASN A 230 -0.83 -13.17 12.65
C ASN A 230 -1.26 -14.46 11.95
N SER A 231 -2.22 -15.17 12.54
CA SER A 231 -2.76 -16.43 12.00
C SER A 231 -3.58 -16.26 10.73
N LEU A 232 -3.96 -15.03 10.33
CA LEU A 232 -4.58 -14.77 9.04
C LEU A 232 -3.57 -14.80 7.88
N GLY A 233 -2.30 -14.49 8.16
CA GLY A 233 -1.31 -14.27 7.10
C GLY A 233 -1.77 -13.13 6.19
N ASN A 234 -1.98 -13.43 4.92
CA ASN A 234 -2.40 -12.49 3.88
C ASN A 234 -3.92 -12.45 3.71
N ARG A 235 -4.67 -13.36 4.36
CA ARG A 235 -6.13 -13.39 4.26
C ARG A 235 -6.74 -12.12 4.84
N ASP A 236 -7.61 -11.49 4.08
CA ASP A 236 -8.34 -10.32 4.55
C ASP A 236 -9.33 -10.70 5.64
N THR A 237 -9.66 -9.76 6.52
CA THR A 237 -10.80 -9.94 7.42
C THR A 237 -12.11 -9.99 6.63
N GLN A 238 -13.12 -10.63 7.20
CA GLN A 238 -14.44 -10.78 6.60
C GLN A 238 -15.47 -10.22 7.58
N ASN A 239 -15.88 -8.97 7.37
CA ASN A 239 -16.79 -8.24 8.26
C ASN A 239 -16.40 -8.36 9.75
N ALA A 240 -15.12 -8.15 10.08
CA ALA A 240 -14.64 -8.23 11.44
C ALA A 240 -15.27 -7.16 12.34
N THR A 241 -15.80 -7.59 13.49
CA THR A 241 -16.38 -6.72 14.54
C THR A 241 -15.52 -6.65 15.80
N THR A 242 -14.36 -7.32 15.78
CA THR A 242 -13.40 -7.34 16.90
C THR A 242 -11.97 -7.27 16.39
N GLY A 243 -11.06 -6.75 17.23
CA GLY A 243 -9.62 -6.73 16.94
C GLY A 243 -9.24 -5.85 15.74
N TRP A 244 -8.06 -6.13 15.19
CA TRP A 244 -7.52 -5.40 14.05
C TRP A 244 -8.11 -5.89 12.73
N VAL A 245 -8.35 -4.96 11.80
CA VAL A 245 -8.74 -5.26 10.42
C VAL A 245 -7.50 -5.60 9.58
N ASN A 246 -7.57 -6.64 8.74
CA ASN A 246 -6.46 -7.06 7.88
C ASN A 246 -6.84 -6.95 6.41
N PHE A 247 -5.97 -6.36 5.60
CA PHE A 247 -6.11 -6.32 4.13
C PHE A 247 -4.77 -6.62 3.46
N LEU A 248 -4.68 -7.66 2.64
CA LEU A 248 -3.45 -8.14 1.99
C LEU A 248 -2.28 -8.36 2.96
N GLY A 249 -2.58 -8.69 4.22
CA GLY A 249 -1.59 -8.84 5.28
C GLY A 249 -1.23 -7.55 6.03
N ILE A 250 -1.82 -6.41 5.66
CA ILE A 250 -1.69 -5.14 6.37
C ILE A 250 -2.65 -5.17 7.56
N GLU A 251 -2.13 -5.38 8.76
CA GLU A 251 -2.91 -5.32 9.99
C GLU A 251 -3.13 -3.87 10.42
N GLY A 252 -4.36 -3.58 10.89
CA GLY A 252 -4.79 -2.22 11.19
C GLY A 252 -4.67 -1.33 9.96
N VAL A 253 -5.09 -1.82 8.80
CA VAL A 253 -5.05 -1.08 7.52
C VAL A 253 -5.83 0.24 7.60
N TYR A 254 -6.85 0.28 8.47
CA TYR A 254 -7.53 1.48 8.92
C TYR A 254 -7.94 1.34 10.41
N GLY A 255 -8.45 2.43 10.98
CA GLY A 255 -8.95 2.53 12.34
C GLY A 255 -7.88 2.71 13.41
N VAL A 256 -8.37 3.01 14.63
CA VAL A 256 -7.66 3.22 15.92
C VAL A 256 -6.67 4.39 15.95
N TYR A 257 -5.91 4.59 14.88
CA TYR A 257 -4.86 5.59 14.82
C TYR A 257 -4.81 6.26 13.45
N TYR A 258 -4.72 7.58 13.46
CA TYR A 258 -4.26 8.33 12.29
C TYR A 258 -2.83 7.90 11.95
N GLU A 259 -2.59 7.60 10.68
CA GLU A 259 -1.24 7.33 10.18
C GLU A 259 -0.79 8.51 9.33
N CYS A 260 0.22 9.25 9.78
CA CYS A 260 0.83 10.29 8.93
C CYS A 260 1.52 9.62 7.76
N MET A 261 1.41 10.26 6.60
CA MET A 261 2.05 9.82 5.37
C MET A 261 3.21 10.77 5.02
N ASN A 262 4.24 10.27 4.36
CA ASN A 262 5.26 11.12 3.73
C ASN A 262 4.97 11.34 2.24
N GLY A 263 5.72 12.23 1.60
CA GLY A 263 5.64 12.50 0.16
C GLY A 263 4.56 13.51 -0.22
N VAL A 264 3.95 14.18 0.75
CA VAL A 264 2.94 15.22 0.50
C VAL A 264 2.98 16.33 1.55
N ILE A 265 2.86 17.57 1.10
CA ILE A 265 2.65 18.77 1.93
C ILE A 265 1.44 19.52 1.38
N ILE A 266 0.59 20.04 2.26
CA ILE A 266 -0.68 20.67 1.89
C ILE A 266 -0.66 22.11 2.37
N ASN A 267 -0.85 23.06 1.46
CA ASN A 267 -0.99 24.47 1.82
C ASN A 267 -2.23 25.05 1.14
N ASN A 268 -3.14 25.65 1.91
CA ASN A 268 -4.41 26.16 1.41
C ASN A 268 -5.14 25.14 0.51
N ARG A 269 -5.20 23.87 0.96
CA ARG A 269 -5.80 22.72 0.24
C ARG A 269 -5.14 22.36 -1.08
N VAL A 270 -3.97 22.92 -1.39
CA VAL A 270 -3.15 22.53 -2.53
C VAL A 270 -2.14 21.49 -2.05
N TRP A 271 -2.33 20.26 -2.49
CA TRP A 271 -1.48 19.12 -2.19
C TRP A 271 -0.29 19.14 -3.13
N THR A 272 0.91 19.40 -2.61
CA THR A 272 2.16 19.22 -3.35
C THR A 272 2.66 17.81 -3.10
N ILE A 273 2.54 16.96 -4.12
CA ILE A 273 2.90 15.54 -4.09
C ILE A 273 4.30 15.40 -4.65
N SER A 274 5.23 14.89 -3.86
CA SER A 274 6.61 14.65 -4.28
C SER A 274 6.67 13.60 -5.40
N GLY A 275 7.62 13.75 -6.32
CA GLY A 275 7.87 12.74 -7.35
C GLY A 275 8.40 11.42 -6.80
N VAL A 276 7.97 10.30 -7.37
CA VAL A 276 8.47 8.93 -7.10
C VAL A 276 8.37 8.11 -8.38
N ASP A 277 9.19 7.06 -8.54
CA ASP A 277 9.07 6.10 -9.66
C ASP A 277 9.06 6.78 -11.06
N GLY A 278 9.85 7.84 -11.24
CA GLY A 278 9.91 8.62 -12.49
C GLY A 278 8.74 9.59 -12.68
N ILE A 279 7.78 9.63 -11.77
CA ILE A 279 6.69 10.62 -11.72
C ILE A 279 7.27 11.94 -11.22
N SER A 280 6.98 13.04 -11.91
CA SER A 280 7.37 14.38 -11.48
C SER A 280 6.52 14.87 -10.32
N THR A 281 7.10 15.74 -9.48
CA THR A 281 6.33 16.48 -8.46
C THR A 281 5.17 17.21 -9.13
N ARG A 282 3.98 17.13 -8.52
CA ARG A 282 2.77 17.76 -9.04
C ARG A 282 1.94 18.37 -7.91
N THR A 283 0.99 19.22 -8.28
CA THR A 283 0.02 19.79 -7.37
C THR A 283 -1.40 19.38 -7.71
N VAL A 284 -2.22 19.12 -6.69
CA VAL A 284 -3.65 18.83 -6.82
C VAL A 284 -4.42 19.68 -5.81
N THR A 285 -5.47 20.36 -6.24
CA THR A 285 -6.33 21.14 -5.36
C THR A 285 -7.47 20.28 -4.84
N ALA A 286 -7.56 20.15 -3.51
CA ALA A 286 -8.61 19.40 -2.84
C ALA A 286 -9.88 20.24 -2.60
N GLY A 287 -10.97 19.58 -2.24
CA GLY A 287 -12.23 20.23 -1.86
C GLY A 287 -12.08 21.08 -0.60
N SER A 288 -12.94 22.10 -0.46
CA SER A 288 -12.89 23.09 0.62
C SER A 288 -13.86 22.84 1.77
N SER A 289 -14.42 21.65 1.87
CA SER A 289 -15.43 21.29 2.86
C SER A 289 -15.14 19.92 3.44
N ASP A 290 -15.41 19.78 4.73
CA ASP A 290 -15.33 18.52 5.45
C ASP A 290 -16.60 17.71 5.17
N GLY A 291 -16.48 16.38 5.12
CA GLY A 291 -17.62 15.51 4.88
C GLY A 291 -17.24 14.15 4.31
N TRP A 292 -18.27 13.32 4.13
CA TRP A 292 -18.15 12.04 3.43
C TRP A 292 -17.75 12.25 1.98
N ILE A 293 -16.72 11.54 1.55
CA ILE A 293 -16.08 11.70 0.24
C ILE A 293 -17.06 11.30 -0.86
N LYS A 294 -17.29 12.23 -1.79
CA LYS A 294 -18.14 12.00 -2.98
C LYS A 294 -17.30 11.77 -4.23
N ASN A 295 -16.30 12.62 -4.45
CA ASN A 295 -15.43 12.57 -5.63
C ASN A 295 -13.96 12.73 -5.22
N ILE A 296 -13.07 12.05 -5.95
CA ILE A 296 -11.61 12.17 -5.78
C ILE A 296 -10.93 12.70 -7.05
N ALA A 297 -9.71 13.22 -6.90
CA ALA A 297 -8.92 13.79 -7.98
C ALA A 297 -8.59 12.78 -9.10
N ALA A 298 -8.48 11.48 -8.78
CA ALA A 298 -8.33 10.42 -9.77
C ALA A 298 -9.41 10.48 -10.87
N GLU A 299 -10.62 10.94 -10.55
CA GLU A 299 -11.71 11.02 -11.53
C GLU A 299 -11.46 12.03 -12.65
N ASN A 300 -10.51 12.98 -12.50
CA ASN A 300 -10.24 13.99 -13.53
C ASN A 300 -8.75 14.10 -13.88
N GLY A 301 -7.92 13.12 -13.49
CA GLY A 301 -6.46 13.17 -13.66
C GLY A 301 -5.89 11.88 -14.23
N SER A 302 -4.65 11.92 -14.69
CA SER A 302 -3.93 10.74 -15.21
C SER A 302 -3.37 9.82 -14.12
N TYR A 303 -3.38 10.26 -12.86
CA TYR A 303 -2.91 9.51 -11.71
C TYR A 303 -4.09 9.07 -10.84
N PHE A 304 -3.94 7.95 -10.14
CA PHE A 304 -4.92 7.52 -9.15
C PHE A 304 -4.73 8.29 -7.83
N ASP A 305 -5.03 9.59 -7.86
CA ASP A 305 -4.89 10.48 -6.71
C ASP A 305 -6.10 10.36 -5.78
N MET A 306 -5.89 9.73 -4.62
CA MET A 306 -6.86 9.61 -3.51
C MET A 306 -6.98 10.93 -2.73
N ILE A 307 -7.26 12.03 -3.43
CA ILE A 307 -7.46 13.36 -2.87
C ILE A 307 -8.93 13.74 -3.03
N PRO A 308 -9.67 13.95 -1.93
CA PRO A 308 -11.07 14.38 -2.01
C PRO A 308 -11.22 15.74 -2.68
N ILE A 309 -12.02 15.82 -3.75
CA ILE A 309 -12.32 17.07 -4.47
C ILE A 309 -13.76 17.54 -4.26
N ALA A 310 -14.64 16.65 -3.81
CA ALA A 310 -15.99 16.99 -3.40
C ALA A 310 -16.46 16.06 -2.27
N VAL A 311 -17.29 16.61 -1.38
CA VAL A 311 -17.98 15.88 -0.32
C VAL A 311 -19.50 15.88 -0.58
N GLY A 312 -20.23 15.08 0.18
CA GLY A 312 -21.68 14.93 0.06
C GLY A 312 -22.14 13.48 -0.11
N GLY A 313 -21.31 12.52 0.28
CA GLY A 313 -21.70 11.12 0.46
C GLY A 313 -22.25 10.82 1.86
N SER A 314 -22.12 9.56 2.25
CA SER A 314 -22.47 9.00 3.57
C SER A 314 -21.64 7.73 3.82
N GLU A 315 -21.79 7.13 5.00
CA GLU A 315 -21.23 5.81 5.34
C GLU A 315 -21.70 4.66 4.42
N THR A 316 -22.71 4.92 3.58
CA THR A 316 -23.26 3.95 2.63
C THR A 316 -23.24 4.42 1.18
N THR A 317 -22.69 5.61 0.88
CA THR A 317 -22.66 6.14 -0.49
C THR A 317 -21.28 6.63 -0.93
N TYR A 318 -21.01 6.51 -2.23
CA TYR A 318 -19.77 6.91 -2.90
C TYR A 318 -18.53 6.23 -2.31
N TYR A 319 -17.63 6.95 -1.64
CA TYR A 319 -16.38 6.39 -1.11
C TYR A 319 -16.47 5.94 0.35
N THR A 320 -17.61 6.21 1.01
CA THR A 320 -17.96 5.73 2.36
C THR A 320 -17.03 6.11 3.51
N ASP A 321 -15.99 6.91 3.26
CA ASP A 321 -15.07 7.38 4.30
C ASP A 321 -15.05 8.91 4.34
N TYR A 322 -14.51 9.46 5.43
CA TYR A 322 -14.57 10.89 5.71
C TYR A 322 -13.31 11.66 5.26
N TYR A 323 -13.53 12.92 4.93
CA TYR A 323 -12.50 13.91 4.64
C TYR A 323 -12.60 15.10 5.59
N THR A 324 -11.49 15.47 6.22
CA THR A 324 -11.34 16.76 6.91
C THR A 324 -10.23 17.57 6.27
N GLN A 325 -10.37 18.90 6.29
CA GLN A 325 -9.37 19.79 5.73
C GLN A 325 -9.19 21.09 6.49
N SER A 326 -8.04 21.71 6.25
CA SER A 326 -7.72 23.06 6.69
C SER A 326 -7.13 23.89 5.55
N SER A 327 -7.23 25.21 5.66
CA SER A 327 -6.46 26.14 4.82
C SER A 327 -5.03 26.34 5.31
N ALA A 328 -4.66 25.80 6.47
CA ALA A 328 -3.31 25.90 7.03
C ALA A 328 -2.29 25.05 6.27
N ASN A 329 -1.00 25.23 6.60
CA ASN A 329 0.06 24.33 6.18
C ASN A 329 -0.03 23.02 6.99
N THR A 330 -0.43 21.94 6.35
CA THR A 330 -0.77 20.66 6.97
C THR A 330 -0.14 19.50 6.20
N VAL A 331 -0.26 18.31 6.79
CA VAL A 331 0.13 17.06 6.15
C VAL A 331 -1.05 16.11 6.10
N SER A 332 -0.92 15.04 5.32
CA SER A 332 -2.00 14.07 5.15
C SER A 332 -1.89 12.92 6.13
N TRP A 333 -3.02 12.57 6.74
CA TRP A 333 -3.20 11.44 7.63
C TRP A 333 -4.24 10.49 7.05
N ARG A 334 -3.95 9.19 7.03
CA ARG A 334 -4.87 8.13 6.56
C ARG A 334 -5.46 7.34 7.73
N SER A 335 -6.14 6.23 7.42
CA SER A 335 -6.63 5.20 8.35
C SER A 335 -7.84 5.60 9.19
N GLY A 336 -7.91 6.83 9.69
CA GLY A 336 -8.91 7.19 10.68
C GLY A 336 -8.49 6.74 12.09
N SER A 337 -8.93 7.48 13.11
CA SER A 337 -8.43 7.32 14.50
C SER A 337 -9.41 6.67 15.47
N SER A 338 -10.48 6.11 14.94
CA SER A 338 -11.52 5.45 15.72
C SER A 338 -11.85 4.08 15.12
N ASN A 339 -12.92 3.46 15.59
CA ASN A 339 -13.58 2.37 14.89
C ASN A 339 -15.00 2.83 14.57
N LEU A 340 -15.10 3.98 13.90
CA LEU A 340 -16.39 4.57 13.52
C LEU A 340 -16.64 4.31 12.05
N THR A 341 -17.90 4.47 11.63
CA THR A 341 -18.35 4.23 10.25
C THR A 341 -17.69 5.14 9.22
N ASN A 342 -16.95 6.14 9.69
CA ASN A 342 -16.33 7.17 8.87
C ASN A 342 -14.85 6.91 8.57
N ASP A 343 -14.24 5.91 9.21
CA ASP A 343 -12.88 5.46 8.97
C ASP A 343 -12.82 4.50 7.77
N GLY A 344 -11.65 4.30 7.16
CA GLY A 344 -11.54 3.36 6.06
C GLY A 344 -10.32 3.57 5.18
N ILE A 345 -10.30 2.85 4.05
CA ILE A 345 -9.17 2.83 3.11
C ILE A 345 -8.98 4.17 2.38
N SER A 346 -10.06 4.93 2.16
CA SER A 346 -10.05 6.26 1.52
C SER A 346 -10.11 7.43 2.50
N TYR A 347 -10.15 7.15 3.81
CA TYR A 347 -10.14 8.18 4.84
C TYR A 347 -8.93 9.11 4.69
N ILE A 348 -9.19 10.41 4.69
CA ILE A 348 -8.16 11.46 4.66
C ILE A 348 -8.44 12.50 5.72
N HIS A 349 -7.44 12.79 6.53
CA HIS A 349 -7.45 13.90 7.47
C HIS A 349 -6.30 14.86 7.15
N ALA A 350 -6.65 16.04 6.65
CA ALA A 350 -5.72 17.08 6.17
C ALA A 350 -5.88 18.38 6.99
N TYR A 351 -5.90 18.25 8.31
CA TYR A 351 -6.15 19.35 9.24
C TYR A 351 -4.95 19.66 10.14
N TYR A 352 -4.18 18.64 10.51
CA TYR A 352 -3.07 18.79 11.45
C TYR A 352 -1.77 19.23 10.77
N VAL A 353 -1.07 20.13 11.44
CA VAL A 353 0.30 20.55 11.11
C VAL A 353 1.29 19.38 11.29
N PRO A 354 2.46 19.39 10.62
CA PRO A 354 3.43 18.29 10.70
C PRO A 354 3.86 17.94 12.14
N GLU A 355 4.00 18.93 13.01
CA GLU A 355 4.48 18.81 14.39
C GLU A 355 3.40 18.33 15.37
N GLN A 356 2.15 18.17 14.91
CA GLN A 356 1.07 17.73 15.78
C GLN A 356 1.37 16.36 16.38
N SER A 357 1.21 16.27 17.70
CA SER A 357 1.46 15.05 18.48
C SER A 357 0.26 14.77 19.38
N LEU A 358 -0.40 13.62 19.19
CA LEU A 358 -1.54 13.15 20.00
C LEU A 358 -1.43 11.63 20.25
N ILE A 359 -2.21 11.15 21.22
CA ILE A 359 -2.25 9.72 21.60
C ILE A 359 -2.69 8.80 20.48
N ASN A 360 -3.53 9.28 19.56
CA ASN A 360 -4.12 8.54 18.46
C ASN A 360 -3.39 8.78 17.12
N MET A 361 -2.16 9.30 17.16
CA MET A 361 -1.35 9.60 15.97
C MET A 361 -0.13 8.70 15.92
N THR A 362 0.08 8.05 14.77
CA THR A 362 1.21 7.16 14.50
C THR A 362 1.58 7.22 13.01
N SER A 363 2.31 6.21 12.53
CA SER A 363 2.47 5.90 11.11
C SER A 363 2.74 4.40 10.95
N ARG A 364 3.34 3.98 9.84
CA ARG A 364 3.98 2.66 9.70
C ARG A 364 5.28 2.78 8.91
N LEU A 365 6.22 1.88 9.19
CA LEU A 365 7.47 1.77 8.45
C LEU A 365 7.20 1.49 6.97
N SER A 366 8.01 2.03 6.07
CA SER A 366 8.01 1.70 4.65
C SER A 366 9.43 1.57 4.14
N PHE A 367 9.56 0.95 2.97
CA PHE A 367 10.83 0.88 2.26
C PHE A 367 10.63 0.98 0.75
N ARG A 368 11.43 1.83 0.11
CA ARG A 368 11.65 1.90 -1.34
C ARG A 368 13.14 1.79 -1.64
N GLY A 369 13.53 0.89 -2.53
CA GLY A 369 14.92 0.61 -2.85
C GLY A 369 15.06 -0.77 -3.49
N GLU A 370 16.24 -1.37 -3.40
CA GLU A 370 16.49 -2.71 -3.92
C GLU A 370 15.89 -3.76 -2.97
N ILE A 371 14.92 -4.54 -3.46
CA ILE A 371 14.28 -5.62 -2.71
C ILE A 371 14.68 -6.95 -3.35
N THR A 372 15.43 -7.77 -2.62
CA THR A 372 15.77 -9.13 -3.03
C THR A 372 14.89 -10.13 -2.31
N GLU A 373 14.28 -11.07 -3.04
CA GLU A 373 13.55 -12.19 -2.42
C GLU A 373 14.49 -13.40 -2.25
N GLU A 374 14.74 -13.78 -0.99
CA GLU A 374 15.43 -15.03 -0.65
C GLU A 374 14.37 -16.12 -0.49
N THR A 375 14.54 -17.19 -1.27
CA THR A 375 13.63 -18.33 -1.24
C THR A 375 14.12 -19.40 -0.27
N ASN A 376 15.41 -19.52 0.02
CA ASN A 376 15.88 -20.45 1.04
C ASN A 376 15.70 -19.87 2.46
N VAL A 377 14.74 -20.41 3.22
CA VAL A 377 14.43 -19.93 4.58
C VAL A 377 15.63 -20.07 5.53
N THR A 378 16.44 -21.12 5.38
CA THR A 378 17.67 -21.30 6.18
C THR A 378 18.68 -20.20 5.88
N THR A 379 18.91 -19.90 4.59
CA THR A 379 19.78 -18.78 4.18
C THR A 379 19.27 -17.45 4.70
N PHE A 380 17.96 -17.18 4.57
CA PHE A 380 17.36 -15.96 5.09
C PHE A 380 17.54 -15.84 6.62
N LYS A 381 17.31 -16.94 7.36
CA LYS A 381 17.49 -16.96 8.82
C LYS A 381 18.93 -16.65 9.23
N ALA A 382 19.92 -17.09 8.45
CA ALA A 382 21.34 -16.83 8.70
C ALA A 382 21.79 -15.37 8.43
N LEU A 383 21.01 -14.58 7.68
CA LEU A 383 21.32 -13.15 7.47
C LEU A 383 21.29 -12.36 8.80
N PRO A 384 22.15 -11.35 8.98
CA PRO A 384 22.14 -10.52 10.17
C PRO A 384 20.84 -9.70 10.27
N VAL A 385 20.41 -9.42 11.50
CA VAL A 385 19.31 -8.50 11.80
C VAL A 385 19.94 -7.15 12.16
N LEU A 386 19.75 -6.15 11.30
CA LEU A 386 20.42 -4.83 11.37
C LEU A 386 19.46 -3.67 11.68
#